data_AF-A0A8B7P528-F1
#
_entry.id   AF-A0A8B7P528-F1
#
_cell.length_a   1.000
_cell.length_b   1.000
_cell.length_c   1.000
_cell.angle_alpha   90.00
_cell.angle_beta   90.00
_cell.angle_gamma   90.00
#
_symmetry.space_group_name_H-M   'P 1'
#
loop_
_entity.id
_entity.type
_entity.pdbx_description
1 polymer ?
#
loop_
_entity_poly.entity_id
_entity_poly.type
_entity_poly.pdbx_seq_one_letter_code
_entity_poly.pdbx_strand_id
1 'polypeptide(L)'
;MHFAVLLALFSVAAAEVAGPCDEADCALPTCACSSTATPGGLAVASIPHFVVFSFDDGVTVTNIPFYRELQKRTNPNGCGIEMTFFVSHENSDYTLVNELYRNGHEIAVHSVTHKSDVGEYWRKLNQSQWLAEIEQQREMLNTYGKIPVEKIKGFRAPFLEVGGDSMFGALKEAGFDYDCSWPSLQYTPWFRQPDGSYKGALWPYTLDYASIQDQTVGVKPTESFPGLWVSPMTDLQDNRGFECSMLDACQSSPEGELETSSEAVFDLLKRNFRSHYNTRTPFGIYTHHSWFYNETRKDGLRQFLDYLKAFPHVYVVSVRQLLDWVRSPVPLSQLGTMSSFQCGQTLADNCPDKKNCQYNAPLPISNSEIYMKICNSNCPPNYPYLDNVDGSKPYS
;
A
#
# COMPACT_ATOMS: atom_id res chain seq x y z
N MET A 1 49.99 16.10 -17.87
CA MET A 1 48.88 15.14 -17.65
C MET A 1 48.99 14.61 -16.24
N HIS A 2 48.20 15.10 -15.29
CA HIS A 2 47.99 14.47 -13.99
C HIS A 2 46.46 14.42 -13.80
N PHE A 3 45.88 13.25 -14.06
CA PHE A 3 44.48 12.97 -13.74
C PHE A 3 44.44 12.54 -12.27
N ALA A 4 43.87 13.39 -11.41
CA ALA A 4 43.49 12.99 -10.07
C ALA A 4 42.10 12.33 -10.17
N VAL A 5 42.07 11.01 -9.99
CA VAL A 5 40.83 10.26 -9.83
C VAL A 5 40.35 10.48 -8.39
N LEU A 6 39.30 11.27 -8.20
CA LEU A 6 38.56 11.28 -6.93
C LEU A 6 37.78 9.97 -6.84
N LEU A 7 38.26 9.03 -6.01
CA LEU A 7 37.41 7.96 -5.51
C LEU A 7 36.43 8.57 -4.50
N ALA A 8 35.16 8.68 -4.88
CA ALA A 8 34.08 8.84 -3.91
C ALA A 8 33.95 7.53 -3.13
N LEU A 9 34.45 7.50 -1.90
CA LEU A 9 34.17 6.44 -0.94
C LEU A 9 32.69 6.56 -0.53
N PHE A 10 31.84 5.76 -1.13
CA PHE A 10 30.53 5.47 -0.55
C PHE A 10 30.77 4.62 0.70
N SER A 11 30.71 5.22 1.88
CA SER A 11 30.63 4.46 3.12
C SER A 11 29.26 3.78 3.15
N VAL A 12 29.24 2.46 3.01
CA VAL A 12 28.08 1.66 3.42
C VAL A 12 28.00 1.83 4.93
N ALA A 13 27.05 2.64 5.41
CA ALA A 13 26.78 2.74 6.83
C ALA A 13 26.43 1.34 7.33
N ALA A 14 27.09 0.88 8.39
CA ALA A 14 26.77 -0.41 9.00
C ALA A 14 25.33 -0.37 9.53
N ALA A 15 24.62 -1.48 9.36
CA ALA A 15 23.35 -1.73 10.03
C ALA A 15 23.46 -1.44 11.54
N GLU A 16 22.63 -0.52 12.04
CA GLU A 16 22.62 -0.10 13.43
C GLU A 16 21.30 -0.53 14.08
N VAL A 17 21.36 -1.25 15.21
CA VAL A 17 20.17 -1.61 15.98
C VAL A 17 19.47 -0.34 16.44
N ALA A 18 18.18 -0.21 16.15
CA ALA A 18 17.43 0.99 16.46
C ALA A 18 17.26 1.16 17.98
N GLY A 19 17.64 2.32 18.51
CA GLY A 19 17.38 2.70 19.90
C GLY A 19 15.92 3.14 20.13
N PRO A 20 15.48 3.33 21.39
CA PRO A 20 14.20 3.95 21.68
C PRO A 20 14.13 5.36 21.08
N CYS A 21 12.93 5.80 20.69
CA CYS A 21 12.78 7.09 20.02
C CYS A 21 13.18 8.27 20.92
N ASP A 22 13.96 9.19 20.36
CA ASP A 22 14.19 10.52 20.92
C ASP A 22 13.37 11.55 20.14
N GLU A 23 12.31 12.08 20.76
CA GLU A 23 11.44 13.08 20.14
C GLU A 23 12.14 14.43 19.90
N ALA A 24 13.28 14.69 20.55
CA ALA A 24 14.06 15.91 20.30
C ALA A 24 14.81 15.85 18.96
N ASP A 25 15.26 14.65 18.57
CA ASP A 25 16.02 14.41 17.34
C ASP A 25 15.13 13.89 16.19
N CYS A 26 13.97 13.31 16.51
CA CYS A 26 13.00 12.82 15.54
C CYS A 26 11.86 13.81 15.27
N ALA A 27 12.02 14.65 14.23
CA ALA A 27 11.03 15.66 13.86
C ALA A 27 10.55 15.56 12.40
N LEU A 28 9.28 15.94 12.19
CA LEU A 28 8.69 16.10 10.87
C LEU A 28 9.43 17.19 10.07
N PRO A 29 9.54 17.07 8.73
CA PRO A 29 8.87 16.08 7.87
C PRO A 29 9.65 14.78 7.66
N THR A 30 10.84 14.64 8.22
CA THR A 30 11.76 13.54 7.87
C THR A 30 11.72 12.37 8.83
N CYS A 31 11.31 12.59 10.09
CA CYS A 31 11.22 11.55 11.12
C CYS A 31 9.92 11.68 11.91
N ALA A 32 9.35 10.53 12.28
CA ALA A 32 8.25 10.46 13.24
C ALA A 32 8.37 9.19 14.08
N CYS A 33 8.34 9.31 15.41
CA CYS A 33 8.30 8.16 16.30
C CYS A 33 7.00 7.36 16.09
N SER A 34 7.06 6.03 16.23
CA SER A 34 5.85 5.20 16.33
C SER A 34 5.03 5.63 17.55
N SER A 35 3.88 6.26 17.32
CA SER A 35 3.09 6.90 18.37
C SER A 35 1.60 6.91 18.03
N THR A 36 0.76 6.96 19.07
CA THR A 36 -0.68 7.19 18.94
C THR A 36 -1.05 8.67 19.08
N ALA A 37 -0.06 9.53 19.37
CA ALA A 37 -0.22 10.98 19.37
C ALA A 37 -0.44 11.51 17.95
N THR A 38 -1.29 12.52 17.82
CA THR A 38 -1.56 13.19 16.55
C THR A 38 -0.32 13.89 15.99
N PRO A 39 0.02 13.70 14.70
CA PRO A 39 1.06 14.45 14.03
C PRO A 39 0.87 15.96 14.15
N GLY A 40 1.93 16.68 14.54
CA GLY A 40 1.91 18.14 14.71
C GLY A 40 1.08 18.64 15.90
N GLY A 41 0.59 17.76 16.79
CA GLY A 41 -0.14 18.15 18.00
C GLY A 41 -1.47 18.86 17.72
N LEU A 42 -2.07 18.64 16.56
CA LEU A 42 -3.32 19.27 16.17
C LEU A 42 -4.47 18.84 17.08
N ALA A 43 -5.35 19.78 17.42
CA ALA A 43 -6.58 19.44 18.12
C ALA A 43 -7.45 18.53 17.23
N VAL A 44 -8.00 17.46 17.81
CA VAL A 44 -8.78 16.43 17.09
C VAL A 44 -9.83 17.04 16.16
N ALA A 45 -10.57 18.05 16.63
CA ALA A 45 -11.62 18.71 15.86
C ALA A 45 -11.13 19.36 14.55
N SER A 46 -9.83 19.63 14.43
CA SER A 46 -9.18 20.25 13.27
C SER A 46 -8.52 19.25 12.31
N ILE A 47 -8.38 17.98 12.67
CA ILE A 47 -7.69 16.98 11.84
C ILE A 47 -8.61 16.49 10.70
N PRO A 48 -8.24 16.49 9.42
CA PRO A 48 -9.02 15.73 8.42
C PRO A 48 -9.01 14.23 8.77
N HIS A 49 -10.16 13.56 8.73
CA HIS A 49 -10.21 12.13 9.00
C HIS A 49 -10.03 11.35 7.70
N PHE A 50 -8.95 10.57 7.61
CA PHE A 50 -8.60 9.84 6.40
C PHE A 50 -9.12 8.41 6.41
N VAL A 51 -9.75 8.00 5.30
CA VAL A 51 -10.05 6.62 4.97
C VAL A 51 -9.08 6.20 3.87
N VAL A 52 -8.18 5.26 4.17
CA VAL A 52 -7.17 4.78 3.24
C VAL A 52 -7.68 3.52 2.58
N PHE A 53 -7.90 3.55 1.27
CA PHE A 53 -8.46 2.41 0.55
C PHE A 53 -7.43 1.85 -0.45
N SER A 54 -7.08 0.57 -0.31
CA SER A 54 -6.16 -0.10 -1.22
C SER A 54 -6.70 -1.41 -1.80
N PHE A 55 -6.16 -1.76 -2.96
CA PHE A 55 -6.34 -3.05 -3.61
C PHE A 55 -4.98 -3.69 -3.89
N ASP A 56 -4.89 -4.97 -3.59
CA ASP A 56 -3.69 -5.76 -3.84
C ASP A 56 -3.89 -6.64 -5.10
N ASP A 57 -2.78 -7.17 -5.61
CA ASP A 57 -2.67 -8.03 -6.79
C ASP A 57 -2.86 -7.37 -8.17
N GLY A 58 -2.94 -8.21 -9.20
CA GLY A 58 -2.94 -7.80 -10.59
C GLY A 58 -4.16 -6.99 -11.01
N VAL A 59 -3.91 -5.95 -11.81
CA VAL A 59 -4.98 -5.16 -12.45
C VAL A 59 -5.34 -5.81 -13.78
N THR A 60 -6.60 -6.15 -13.96
CA THR A 60 -7.05 -6.96 -15.10
C THR A 60 -8.33 -6.40 -15.71
N VAL A 61 -8.73 -6.97 -16.85
CA VAL A 61 -10.00 -6.63 -17.49
C VAL A 61 -11.23 -6.98 -16.64
N THR A 62 -11.09 -7.87 -15.64
CA THR A 62 -12.21 -8.29 -14.78
C THR A 62 -12.45 -7.32 -13.64
N ASN A 63 -11.39 -6.65 -13.14
CA ASN A 63 -11.49 -5.75 -11.98
C ASN A 63 -11.58 -4.26 -12.35
N ILE A 64 -11.06 -3.84 -13.50
CA ILE A 64 -11.10 -2.43 -13.91
C ILE A 64 -12.52 -1.79 -13.95
N PRO A 65 -13.62 -2.50 -14.32
CA PRO A 65 -14.94 -1.87 -14.30
C PRO A 65 -15.37 -1.44 -12.90
N PHE A 66 -14.99 -2.20 -11.87
CA PHE A 66 -15.27 -1.87 -10.48
C PHE A 66 -14.45 -0.66 -10.01
N TYR A 67 -13.15 -0.62 -10.33
CA TYR A 67 -12.30 0.53 -9.97
C TYR A 67 -12.78 1.84 -10.61
N ARG A 68 -13.18 1.80 -11.89
CA ARG A 68 -13.79 2.95 -12.58
C ARG A 68 -15.13 3.38 -11.98
N GLU A 69 -15.89 2.46 -11.37
CA GLU A 69 -17.10 2.80 -10.63
C GLU A 69 -16.75 3.60 -9.36
N LEU A 70 -15.80 3.10 -8.56
CA LEU A 70 -15.35 3.76 -7.34
C LEU A 70 -14.78 5.16 -7.59
N GLN A 71 -13.98 5.31 -8.65
CA GLN A 71 -13.35 6.59 -9.04
C GLN A 71 -14.36 7.72 -9.32
N LYS A 72 -15.64 7.42 -9.60
CA LYS A 72 -16.68 8.45 -9.79
C LYS A 72 -17.05 9.19 -8.52
N ARG A 73 -16.61 8.72 -7.35
CA ARG A 73 -16.88 9.33 -6.05
C ARG A 73 -15.91 10.48 -5.79
N THR A 74 -16.35 11.48 -5.05
CA THR A 74 -15.57 12.67 -4.72
C THR A 74 -15.46 12.89 -3.22
N ASN A 75 -14.35 13.49 -2.83
CA ASN A 75 -14.10 14.03 -1.49
C ASN A 75 -14.78 15.40 -1.30
N PRO A 76 -14.88 15.91 -0.05
CA PRO A 76 -15.55 17.19 0.24
C PRO A 76 -14.99 18.42 -0.49
N ASN A 77 -13.73 18.37 -0.92
CA ASN A 77 -13.09 19.41 -1.75
C ASN A 77 -13.47 19.35 -3.23
N GLY A 78 -14.32 18.39 -3.64
CA GLY A 78 -14.75 18.18 -5.02
C GLY A 78 -13.80 17.32 -5.86
N CYS A 79 -12.64 16.92 -5.33
CA CYS A 79 -11.71 16.06 -6.04
C CYS A 79 -12.19 14.61 -6.02
N GLY A 80 -11.81 13.82 -7.04
CA GLY A 80 -12.04 12.37 -7.02
C GLY A 80 -11.38 11.72 -5.81
N ILE A 81 -11.93 10.61 -5.34
CA ILE A 81 -11.24 9.78 -4.35
C ILE A 81 -9.98 9.18 -4.97
N GLU A 82 -8.91 9.07 -4.18
CA GLU A 82 -7.71 8.34 -4.60
C GLU A 82 -7.60 7.05 -3.80
N MET A 83 -7.13 5.99 -4.48
CA MET A 83 -6.91 4.67 -3.92
C MET A 83 -5.46 4.26 -4.20
N THR A 84 -4.98 3.27 -3.47
CA THR A 84 -3.64 2.71 -3.65
C THR A 84 -3.74 1.31 -4.25
N PHE A 85 -3.02 1.05 -5.33
CA PHE A 85 -2.95 -0.28 -5.95
C PHE A 85 -1.56 -0.87 -5.72
N PHE A 86 -1.47 -1.90 -4.89
CA PHE A 86 -0.25 -2.68 -4.69
C PHE A 86 -0.22 -3.78 -5.76
N VAL A 87 0.48 -3.53 -6.86
CA VAL A 87 0.40 -4.34 -8.08
C VAL A 87 1.49 -5.41 -8.09
N SER A 88 1.08 -6.67 -8.21
CA SER A 88 1.96 -7.81 -8.52
C SER A 88 2.11 -7.98 -10.04
N HIS A 89 3.24 -8.54 -10.50
CA HIS A 89 3.50 -8.65 -11.94
C HIS A 89 2.52 -9.60 -12.63
N GLU A 90 2.35 -10.80 -12.07
CA GLU A 90 1.62 -11.88 -12.73
C GLU A 90 0.16 -11.46 -12.98
N ASN A 91 -0.33 -11.75 -14.19
CA ASN A 91 -1.70 -11.44 -14.64
C ASN A 91 -2.06 -9.95 -14.75
N SER A 92 -1.12 -9.03 -14.52
CA SER A 92 -1.36 -7.59 -14.68
C SER A 92 -1.40 -7.13 -16.14
N ASP A 93 -2.44 -6.39 -16.49
CA ASP A 93 -2.55 -5.57 -17.70
C ASP A 93 -1.94 -4.20 -17.42
N TYR A 94 -0.67 -4.00 -17.80
CA TYR A 94 0.05 -2.76 -17.55
C TYR A 94 -0.58 -1.54 -18.24
N THR A 95 -1.42 -1.74 -19.27
CA THR A 95 -2.16 -0.64 -19.89
C THR A 95 -3.30 -0.13 -19.01
N LEU A 96 -3.87 -1.00 -18.18
CA LEU A 96 -4.89 -0.63 -17.18
C LEU A 96 -4.25 -0.09 -15.91
N VAL A 97 -3.09 -0.62 -15.52
CA VAL A 97 -2.26 -0.03 -14.45
C VAL A 97 -1.89 1.42 -14.79
N ASN A 98 -1.50 1.69 -16.04
CA ASN A 98 -1.28 3.04 -16.54
C ASN A 98 -2.53 3.93 -16.46
N GLU A 99 -3.69 3.39 -16.85
CA GLU A 99 -4.96 4.12 -16.76
C GLU A 99 -5.28 4.56 -15.33
N LEU A 100 -5.13 3.65 -14.35
CA LEU A 100 -5.34 3.96 -12.94
C LEU A 100 -4.38 5.06 -12.45
N TYR A 101 -3.10 4.97 -12.78
CA TYR A 101 -2.10 6.01 -12.46
C TYR A 101 -2.49 7.37 -13.05
N ARG A 102 -2.83 7.40 -14.34
CA ARG A 102 -3.20 8.65 -15.02
C ARG A 102 -4.48 9.27 -14.48
N ASN A 103 -5.35 8.45 -13.90
CA ASN A 103 -6.56 8.87 -13.22
C ASN A 103 -6.34 9.34 -11.77
N GLY A 104 -5.08 9.47 -11.34
CA GLY A 104 -4.70 10.04 -10.05
C GLY A 104 -4.48 9.02 -8.95
N HIS A 105 -4.75 7.73 -9.20
CA HIS A 105 -4.51 6.70 -8.20
C HIS A 105 -3.02 6.45 -7.97
N GLU A 106 -2.69 6.02 -6.77
CA GLU A 106 -1.34 5.60 -6.43
C GLU A 106 -1.10 4.17 -6.91
N ILE A 107 0.05 3.94 -7.56
CA ILE A 107 0.53 2.62 -7.93
C ILE A 107 1.78 2.31 -7.11
N ALA A 108 1.73 1.20 -6.40
CA ALA A 108 2.75 0.68 -5.50
C ALA A 108 3.11 -0.77 -5.86
N VAL A 109 4.20 -1.27 -5.29
CA VAL A 109 4.76 -2.59 -5.62
C VAL A 109 4.19 -3.68 -4.71
N HIS A 110 3.86 -4.83 -5.30
CA HIS A 110 3.46 -6.06 -4.60
C HIS A 110 4.22 -7.29 -5.10
N SER A 111 5.54 -7.14 -5.28
CA SER A 111 6.48 -8.12 -5.82
C SER A 111 6.32 -8.51 -7.29
N VAL A 112 7.32 -9.18 -7.84
CA VAL A 112 7.25 -9.80 -9.17
C VAL A 112 6.48 -11.11 -9.05
N THR A 113 6.88 -12.01 -8.17
CA THR A 113 6.42 -13.41 -8.27
C THR A 113 5.14 -13.70 -7.51
N HIS A 114 4.83 -12.95 -6.44
CA HIS A 114 3.75 -13.26 -5.51
C HIS A 114 3.67 -14.76 -5.15
N LYS A 115 4.83 -15.44 -5.03
CA LYS A 115 4.91 -16.89 -4.79
C LYS A 115 4.08 -17.31 -3.58
N SER A 116 3.23 -18.32 -3.73
CA SER A 116 2.34 -18.77 -2.65
C SER A 116 3.04 -19.45 -1.48
N ASP A 117 4.30 -19.88 -1.63
CA ASP A 117 5.04 -20.58 -0.59
C ASP A 117 5.68 -19.60 0.42
N VAL A 118 4.87 -19.15 1.38
CA VAL A 118 5.32 -18.24 2.44
C VAL A 118 6.44 -18.82 3.29
N GLY A 119 6.38 -20.12 3.60
CA GLY A 119 7.31 -20.78 4.51
C GLY A 119 8.71 -20.94 3.93
N GLU A 120 8.79 -21.37 2.68
CA GLU A 120 10.07 -21.68 2.03
C GLU A 120 10.60 -20.54 1.16
N TYR A 121 9.74 -19.61 0.74
CA TYR A 121 10.15 -18.44 -0.05
C TYR A 121 10.24 -17.18 0.81
N TRP A 122 9.12 -16.54 1.14
CA TRP A 122 9.09 -15.20 1.75
C TRP A 122 9.85 -15.11 3.07
N ARG A 123 9.67 -16.11 3.96
CA ARG A 123 10.39 -16.16 5.26
C ARG A 123 11.89 -16.39 5.16
N LYS A 124 12.38 -16.86 4.01
CA LYS A 124 13.79 -17.22 3.81
C LYS A 124 14.53 -16.23 2.92
N LEU A 125 13.85 -15.24 2.35
CA LEU A 125 14.49 -14.24 1.50
C LEU A 125 15.49 -13.42 2.34
N ASN A 126 16.71 -13.33 1.83
CA ASN A 126 17.67 -12.33 2.30
C ASN A 126 17.41 -10.97 1.63
N GLN A 127 18.13 -9.93 2.06
CA GLN A 127 17.97 -8.58 1.52
C GLN A 127 18.10 -8.51 -0.01
N SER A 128 19.07 -9.19 -0.63
CA SER A 128 19.26 -9.15 -2.09
C SER A 128 18.08 -9.79 -2.85
N GLN A 129 17.45 -10.81 -2.27
CA GLN A 129 16.29 -11.47 -2.86
C GLN A 129 15.02 -10.64 -2.68
N TRP A 130 14.84 -10.01 -1.51
CA TRP A 130 13.80 -8.99 -1.32
C TRP A 130 13.97 -7.83 -2.31
N LEU A 131 15.20 -7.34 -2.47
CA LEU A 131 15.53 -6.27 -3.40
C LEU A 131 15.15 -6.66 -4.83
N ALA A 132 15.46 -7.89 -5.26
CA ALA A 132 15.07 -8.38 -6.57
C ALA A 132 13.54 -8.36 -6.76
N GLU A 133 12.76 -8.87 -5.81
CA GLU A 133 11.29 -8.87 -5.89
C GLU A 133 10.69 -7.45 -5.93
N ILE A 134 11.29 -6.53 -5.18
CA ILE A 134 10.79 -5.17 -5.00
C ILE A 134 11.17 -4.28 -6.19
N GLU A 135 12.46 -4.20 -6.48
CA GLU A 135 12.99 -3.24 -7.46
C GLU A 135 12.65 -3.66 -8.89
N GLN A 136 12.73 -4.95 -9.20
CA GLN A 136 12.42 -5.43 -10.54
C GLN A 136 10.93 -5.24 -10.88
N GLN A 137 10.03 -5.35 -9.89
CA GLN A 137 8.62 -5.03 -10.14
C GLN A 137 8.41 -3.53 -10.38
N ARG A 138 9.15 -2.65 -9.69
CA ARG A 138 9.16 -1.21 -9.99
C ARG A 138 9.67 -0.92 -11.40
N GLU A 139 10.72 -1.61 -11.84
CA GLU A 139 11.24 -1.50 -13.19
C GLU A 139 10.22 -1.94 -14.25
N MET A 140 9.48 -3.03 -13.99
CA MET A 140 8.42 -3.50 -14.88
C MET A 140 7.24 -2.51 -14.95
N LEU A 141 6.78 -1.98 -13.81
CA LEU A 141 5.73 -0.94 -13.77
C LEU A 141 6.13 0.31 -14.58
N ASN A 142 7.39 0.73 -14.51
CA ASN A 142 7.90 1.82 -15.33
C ASN A 142 8.00 1.45 -16.82
N THR A 143 8.62 0.31 -17.12
CA THR A 143 8.93 -0.11 -18.49
C THR A 143 7.68 -0.44 -19.28
N TYR A 144 6.76 -1.19 -18.68
CA TYR A 144 5.57 -1.73 -19.33
C TYR A 144 4.30 -0.94 -19.02
N GLY A 145 4.24 -0.28 -17.86
CA GLY A 145 3.11 0.58 -17.46
C GLY A 145 3.32 2.07 -17.67
N LYS A 146 4.53 2.52 -18.08
CA LYS A 146 4.87 3.94 -18.27
C LYS A 146 4.58 4.81 -17.04
N ILE A 147 4.73 4.23 -15.85
CA ILE A 147 4.62 4.97 -14.59
C ILE A 147 6.02 5.49 -14.25
N PRO A 148 6.22 6.81 -14.08
CA PRO A 148 7.54 7.33 -13.73
C PRO A 148 8.08 6.70 -12.43
N VAL A 149 9.33 6.27 -12.43
CA VAL A 149 9.96 5.55 -11.30
C VAL A 149 9.86 6.36 -10.00
N GLU A 150 9.98 7.68 -10.07
CA GLU A 150 9.87 8.58 -8.92
C GLU A 150 8.46 8.65 -8.32
N LYS A 151 7.45 8.09 -9.00
CA LYS A 151 6.07 8.00 -8.52
C LYS A 151 5.73 6.63 -7.91
N ILE A 152 6.59 5.62 -8.10
CA ILE A 152 6.41 4.27 -7.55
C ILE A 152 7.20 4.19 -6.24
N LYS A 153 6.52 4.50 -5.13
CA LYS A 153 7.17 4.77 -3.84
C LYS A 153 6.73 3.88 -2.69
N GLY A 154 5.60 3.19 -2.85
CA GLY A 154 5.05 2.28 -1.85
C GLY A 154 5.37 0.82 -2.13
N PHE A 155 5.43 0.05 -1.06
CA PHE A 155 5.53 -1.40 -1.10
C PHE A 155 4.55 -2.06 -0.11
N ARG A 156 4.02 -3.21 -0.50
CA ARG A 156 3.37 -4.17 0.38
C ARG A 156 3.91 -5.57 0.11
N ALA A 157 4.29 -6.28 1.17
CA ALA A 157 4.76 -7.65 1.09
C ALA A 157 3.59 -8.61 0.79
N PRO A 158 3.74 -9.56 -0.15
CA PRO A 158 2.79 -10.65 -0.34
C PRO A 158 2.43 -11.34 0.96
N PHE A 159 1.14 -11.64 1.14
CA PHE A 159 0.59 -12.28 2.34
C PHE A 159 0.82 -11.51 3.66
N LEU A 160 1.22 -10.24 3.58
CA LEU A 160 1.62 -9.42 4.72
C LEU A 160 2.79 -10.03 5.52
N GLU A 161 3.58 -10.90 4.88
CA GLU A 161 4.73 -11.55 5.51
C GLU A 161 5.89 -10.55 5.63
N VAL A 162 5.88 -9.77 6.71
CA VAL A 162 6.93 -8.79 7.02
C VAL A 162 8.28 -9.49 7.12
N GLY A 163 9.24 -9.12 6.26
CA GLY A 163 10.52 -9.82 6.12
C GLY A 163 11.66 -9.33 7.01
N GLY A 164 11.38 -8.67 8.13
CA GLY A 164 12.38 -8.13 9.06
C GLY A 164 13.38 -7.18 8.41
N ASP A 165 14.55 -7.07 9.02
CA ASP A 165 15.60 -6.15 8.58
C ASP A 165 16.02 -6.37 7.11
N SER A 166 15.93 -7.62 6.60
CA SER A 166 16.21 -7.91 5.19
C SER A 166 15.27 -7.19 4.22
N MET A 167 13.97 -7.17 4.52
CA MET A 167 12.97 -6.51 3.68
C MET A 167 13.09 -4.98 3.76
N PHE A 168 13.22 -4.43 4.97
CA PHE A 168 13.34 -2.99 5.15
C PHE A 168 14.68 -2.44 4.66
N GLY A 169 15.76 -3.22 4.77
CA GLY A 169 17.05 -2.93 4.14
C GLY A 169 16.94 -2.85 2.61
N ALA A 170 16.22 -3.80 1.99
CA ALA A 170 15.98 -3.79 0.55
C ALA A 170 15.15 -2.57 0.11
N LEU A 171 14.10 -2.20 0.85
CA LEU A 171 13.30 -1.00 0.59
C LEU A 171 14.14 0.27 0.69
N LYS A 172 14.97 0.36 1.73
CA LYS A 172 15.86 1.50 1.97
C LYS A 172 16.91 1.62 0.85
N GLU A 173 17.54 0.51 0.48
CA GLU A 173 18.51 0.43 -0.62
C GLU A 173 17.90 0.85 -1.96
N ALA A 174 16.70 0.36 -2.25
CA ALA A 174 15.96 0.73 -3.47
C ALA A 174 15.38 2.16 -3.43
N GLY A 175 15.46 2.88 -2.31
CA GLY A 175 14.91 4.24 -2.20
C GLY A 175 13.39 4.30 -2.25
N PHE A 176 12.71 3.28 -1.72
CA PHE A 176 11.28 3.32 -1.44
C PHE A 176 10.99 4.28 -0.30
N ASP A 177 9.79 4.84 -0.32
CA ASP A 177 9.36 5.86 0.61
C ASP A 177 8.67 5.26 1.83
N TYR A 178 7.88 4.20 1.61
CA TYR A 178 7.12 3.55 2.68
C TYR A 178 6.84 2.07 2.44
N ASP A 179 6.65 1.36 3.55
CA ASP A 179 6.02 0.05 3.66
C ASP A 179 4.58 0.18 4.18
N CYS A 180 3.67 -0.66 3.67
CA CYS A 180 2.33 -0.82 4.23
C CYS A 180 1.98 -2.31 4.35
N SER A 181 2.87 -3.10 4.95
CA SER A 181 2.73 -4.56 5.09
C SER A 181 2.41 -4.97 6.52
N TRP A 182 2.73 -4.15 7.50
CA TRP A 182 2.78 -4.54 8.92
C TRP A 182 1.46 -4.24 9.65
N PRO A 183 0.68 -5.28 10.02
CA PRO A 183 -0.55 -5.09 10.77
C PRO A 183 -0.32 -4.82 12.26
N SER A 184 -1.33 -4.27 12.92
CA SER A 184 -1.32 -4.04 14.36
C SER A 184 -2.68 -4.34 14.98
N LEU A 185 -2.68 -5.20 15.98
CA LEU A 185 -3.86 -5.48 16.79
C LEU A 185 -3.85 -4.61 18.05
N GLN A 186 -2.72 -4.57 18.75
CA GLN A 186 -2.63 -3.87 20.03
C GLN A 186 -2.79 -2.35 19.87
N TYR A 187 -2.37 -1.79 18.74
CA TYR A 187 -2.53 -0.36 18.44
C TYR A 187 -3.64 -0.14 17.40
N THR A 188 -4.79 -0.68 17.72
CA THR A 188 -6.03 -0.47 17.00
C THR A 188 -7.08 0.04 17.99
N PRO A 189 -7.89 1.06 17.65
CA PRO A 189 -8.64 1.82 18.65
C PRO A 189 -9.79 1.03 19.29
N TRP A 190 -10.27 -0.05 18.66
CA TRP A 190 -11.30 -0.91 19.22
C TRP A 190 -10.75 -2.03 20.13
N PHE A 191 -9.46 -2.34 20.04
CA PHE A 191 -8.88 -3.47 20.75
C PHE A 191 -8.62 -3.13 22.22
N ARG A 192 -9.28 -3.88 23.12
CA ARG A 192 -9.14 -3.71 24.57
C ARG A 192 -8.03 -4.61 25.09
N GLN A 193 -7.04 -4.01 25.75
CA GLN A 193 -5.91 -4.71 26.35
C GLN A 193 -6.37 -5.62 27.51
N PRO A 194 -5.54 -6.62 27.91
CA PRO A 194 -5.85 -7.47 29.06
C PRO A 194 -6.08 -6.73 30.38
N ASP A 195 -5.43 -5.58 30.57
CA ASP A 195 -5.61 -4.70 31.74
C ASP A 195 -6.86 -3.80 31.65
N GLY A 196 -7.62 -3.92 30.56
CA GLY A 196 -8.84 -3.17 30.30
C GLY A 196 -8.63 -1.81 29.63
N SER A 197 -7.39 -1.39 29.39
CA SER A 197 -7.04 -0.13 28.72
C SER A 197 -7.12 -0.23 27.19
N TYR A 198 -6.97 0.92 26.52
CA TYR A 198 -6.82 1.03 25.07
C TYR A 198 -5.54 1.81 24.77
N LYS A 199 -4.68 1.30 23.88
CA LYS A 199 -3.44 2.01 23.50
C LYS A 199 -3.70 3.14 22.50
N GLY A 200 -4.82 3.10 21.79
CA GLY A 200 -5.11 3.97 20.65
C GLY A 200 -4.57 3.38 19.34
N ALA A 201 -4.65 4.14 18.26
CA ALA A 201 -4.18 3.71 16.94
C ALA A 201 -2.86 4.39 16.59
N LEU A 202 -1.93 3.64 15.98
CA LEU A 202 -0.68 4.24 15.47
C LEU A 202 -0.96 5.16 14.28
N TRP A 203 -0.30 6.31 14.26
CA TRP A 203 -0.11 7.08 13.04
C TRP A 203 1.08 6.53 12.25
N PRO A 204 1.18 6.79 10.93
CA PRO A 204 2.39 6.50 10.18
C PRO A 204 3.62 7.12 10.84
N TYR A 205 4.72 6.37 10.80
CA TYR A 205 5.95 6.69 11.51
C TYR A 205 7.17 6.26 10.68
N THR A 206 8.37 6.65 11.09
CA THR A 206 9.61 6.24 10.43
C THR A 206 10.40 5.24 11.25
N LEU A 207 11.26 4.47 10.56
CA LEU A 207 12.14 3.49 11.18
C LEU A 207 13.51 4.06 11.56
N ASP A 208 13.62 5.37 11.80
CA ASP A 208 14.82 5.98 12.39
C ASP A 208 15.10 5.39 13.78
N TYR A 209 14.04 5.03 14.52
CA TYR A 209 14.08 4.48 15.87
C TYR A 209 13.24 3.20 15.99
N ALA A 210 13.42 2.48 17.11
CA ALA A 210 12.73 1.22 17.38
C ALA A 210 11.21 1.45 17.45
N SER A 211 10.47 0.66 16.66
CA SER A 211 9.01 0.72 16.64
C SER A 211 8.39 0.06 17.88
N ILE A 212 7.36 0.70 18.43
CA ILE A 212 6.51 0.16 19.48
C ILE A 212 5.44 -0.79 18.97
N GLN A 213 5.25 -0.89 17.63
CA GLN A 213 4.23 -1.71 17.00
C GLN A 213 4.39 -3.19 17.36
N ASP A 214 3.26 -3.85 17.62
CA ASP A 214 3.20 -5.28 17.88
C ASP A 214 3.49 -6.11 16.63
N GLN A 215 4.04 -7.31 16.82
CA GLN A 215 4.32 -8.23 15.73
C GLN A 215 3.17 -9.24 15.61
N THR A 216 2.47 -9.21 14.48
CA THR A 216 1.33 -10.09 14.18
C THR A 216 1.70 -11.14 13.14
N VAL A 217 2.22 -10.71 11.99
CA VAL A 217 2.61 -11.56 10.86
C VAL A 217 4.07 -11.27 10.48
N GLY A 218 4.82 -12.31 10.12
CA GLY A 218 6.24 -12.19 9.79
C GLY A 218 7.13 -11.80 10.95
N VAL A 219 8.23 -11.12 10.63
CA VAL A 219 9.27 -10.65 11.55
C VAL A 219 9.38 -9.14 11.44
N LYS A 220 9.30 -8.42 12.56
CA LYS A 220 9.45 -6.96 12.57
C LYS A 220 10.92 -6.55 12.42
N PRO A 221 11.22 -5.35 11.88
CA PRO A 221 12.57 -4.82 11.85
C PRO A 221 13.06 -4.49 13.26
N THR A 222 14.37 -4.60 13.46
CA THR A 222 15.09 -4.23 14.69
C THR A 222 16.19 -3.20 14.44
N GLU A 223 16.61 -3.03 13.19
CA GLU A 223 17.59 -2.03 12.77
C GLU A 223 16.93 -0.68 12.43
N SER A 224 17.76 0.37 12.40
CA SER A 224 17.37 1.70 11.99
C SER A 224 17.42 1.83 10.47
N PHE A 225 16.32 2.28 9.88
CA PHE A 225 16.18 2.63 8.47
C PHE A 225 15.72 4.09 8.35
N PRO A 226 16.63 5.07 8.57
CA PRO A 226 16.25 6.48 8.69
C PRO A 226 15.41 7.00 7.51
N GLY A 227 14.29 7.66 7.80
CA GLY A 227 13.38 8.22 6.80
C GLY A 227 12.57 7.20 5.98
N LEU A 228 12.69 5.89 6.21
CA LEU A 228 11.77 4.89 5.65
C LEU A 228 10.50 4.86 6.50
N TRP A 229 9.35 5.13 5.87
CA TRP A 229 8.07 5.19 6.57
C TRP A 229 7.41 3.81 6.67
N VAL A 230 6.67 3.62 7.75
CA VAL A 230 5.69 2.55 7.92
C VAL A 230 4.32 3.20 7.99
N SER A 231 3.43 2.80 7.08
CA SER A 231 1.99 3.06 7.18
C SER A 231 1.34 1.82 7.81
N PRO A 232 1.13 1.80 9.15
CA PRO A 232 0.66 0.62 9.85
C PRO A 232 -0.75 0.23 9.39
N MET A 233 -1.01 -1.07 9.31
CA MET A 233 -2.35 -1.59 9.00
C MET A 233 -3.08 -1.91 10.30
N THR A 234 -3.95 -1.02 10.75
CA THR A 234 -4.77 -1.27 11.94
C THR A 234 -5.83 -2.32 11.64
N ASP A 235 -5.87 -3.40 12.42
CA ASP A 235 -6.82 -4.49 12.20
C ASP A 235 -8.28 -4.03 12.30
N LEU A 236 -9.13 -4.61 11.47
CA LEU A 236 -10.58 -4.49 11.57
C LEU A 236 -11.11 -5.43 12.65
N GLN A 237 -12.20 -5.03 13.29
CA GLN A 237 -13.05 -5.93 14.07
C GLN A 237 -14.09 -6.55 13.14
N ASP A 238 -14.06 -7.86 12.93
CA ASP A 238 -15.04 -8.63 12.15
C ASP A 238 -16.41 -8.69 12.85
N ASN A 239 -17.43 -9.26 12.19
CA ASN A 239 -18.80 -9.30 12.73
C ASN A 239 -18.99 -10.30 13.88
N ARG A 240 -17.96 -11.08 14.21
CA ARG A 240 -17.91 -11.94 15.40
C ARG A 240 -17.20 -11.26 16.57
N GLY A 241 -16.54 -10.12 16.32
CA GLY A 241 -15.77 -9.38 17.31
C GLY A 241 -14.27 -9.68 17.32
N PHE A 242 -13.76 -10.45 16.33
CA PHE A 242 -12.34 -10.81 16.20
C PHE A 242 -11.61 -9.93 15.19
N GLU A 243 -10.29 -9.98 15.22
CA GLU A 243 -9.41 -9.23 14.34
C GLU A 243 -9.30 -9.77 12.91
N CYS A 244 -9.09 -8.87 11.96
CA CYS A 244 -8.73 -9.17 10.58
C CYS A 244 -7.97 -7.98 9.96
N SER A 245 -6.76 -8.22 9.44
CA SER A 245 -5.93 -7.16 8.84
C SER A 245 -6.40 -6.71 7.46
N MET A 246 -7.06 -7.60 6.73
CA MET A 246 -7.64 -7.37 5.41
C MET A 246 -9.16 -7.58 5.48
N LEU A 247 -9.94 -6.76 4.78
CA LEU A 247 -11.40 -6.84 4.77
C LEU A 247 -11.92 -8.22 4.36
N ASP A 248 -11.24 -8.86 3.42
CA ASP A 248 -11.59 -10.16 2.87
C ASP A 248 -11.18 -11.34 3.76
N ALA A 249 -10.40 -11.08 4.81
CA ALA A 249 -10.15 -12.05 5.89
C ALA A 249 -11.17 -11.93 7.03
N CYS A 250 -11.98 -10.87 7.06
CA CYS A 250 -13.01 -10.70 8.09
C CYS A 250 -14.16 -11.70 7.91
N GLN A 251 -14.70 -12.17 9.03
CA GLN A 251 -15.76 -13.18 9.04
C GLN A 251 -17.00 -12.70 9.81
N SER A 252 -18.07 -13.48 9.72
CA SER A 252 -19.36 -13.23 10.36
C SER A 252 -19.91 -14.48 11.04
N SER A 253 -20.87 -14.28 11.94
CA SER A 253 -21.71 -15.36 12.48
C SER A 253 -23.17 -14.93 12.32
N PRO A 254 -23.96 -15.59 11.46
CA PRO A 254 -23.65 -16.85 10.76
C PRO A 254 -22.55 -16.72 9.69
N GLU A 255 -21.89 -17.84 9.40
CA GLU A 255 -20.94 -17.94 8.29
C GLU A 255 -21.67 -17.65 6.96
N GLY A 256 -21.03 -16.91 6.05
CA GLY A 256 -21.62 -16.52 4.77
C GLY A 256 -22.52 -15.27 4.82
N GLU A 257 -22.69 -14.63 5.98
CA GLU A 257 -23.52 -13.42 6.11
C GLU A 257 -22.96 -12.27 5.26
N LEU A 258 -21.63 -12.12 5.19
CA LEU A 258 -20.99 -11.08 4.37
C LEU A 258 -21.23 -11.27 2.87
N GLU A 259 -21.60 -12.47 2.39
CA GLU A 259 -21.99 -12.75 1.01
C GLU A 259 -23.49 -12.51 0.74
N THR A 260 -24.31 -12.47 1.79
CA THR A 260 -25.78 -12.54 1.69
C THR A 260 -26.50 -11.31 2.28
N SER A 261 -25.81 -10.48 3.07
CA SER A 261 -26.34 -9.25 3.65
C SER A 261 -25.39 -8.07 3.38
N SER A 262 -25.84 -7.13 2.55
CA SER A 262 -25.09 -5.89 2.29
C SER A 262 -25.06 -4.99 3.52
N GLU A 263 -26.08 -5.07 4.39
CA GLU A 263 -26.11 -4.38 5.69
C GLU A 263 -25.02 -4.91 6.61
N ALA A 264 -24.76 -6.22 6.63
CA ALA A 264 -23.70 -6.80 7.47
C ALA A 264 -22.31 -6.31 7.05
N VAL A 265 -22.08 -6.14 5.75
CA VAL A 265 -20.85 -5.53 5.22
C VAL A 265 -20.78 -4.04 5.53
N PHE A 266 -21.89 -3.32 5.38
CA PHE A 266 -21.98 -1.90 5.75
C PHE A 266 -21.67 -1.67 7.23
N ASP A 267 -22.28 -2.45 8.12
CA ASP A 267 -22.09 -2.34 9.57
C ASP A 267 -20.67 -2.73 9.99
N LEU A 268 -20.05 -3.73 9.34
CA LEU A 268 -18.64 -4.06 9.52
C LEU A 268 -17.75 -2.83 9.26
N LEU A 269 -17.90 -2.19 8.11
CA LEU A 269 -17.10 -1.03 7.73
C LEU A 269 -17.41 0.19 8.61
N LYS A 270 -18.69 0.44 8.89
CA LYS A 270 -19.16 1.55 9.73
C LYS A 270 -18.67 1.44 11.18
N ARG A 271 -18.70 0.25 11.78
CA ARG A 271 -18.20 0.04 13.14
C ARG A 271 -16.71 0.37 13.25
N ASN A 272 -15.92 -0.10 12.28
CA ASN A 272 -14.49 0.15 12.25
C ASN A 272 -14.16 1.62 11.93
N PHE A 273 -14.85 2.24 10.98
CA PHE A 273 -14.73 3.69 10.78
C PHE A 273 -15.03 4.48 12.06
N ARG A 274 -16.10 4.11 12.78
CA ARG A 274 -16.50 4.81 14.01
C ARG A 274 -15.49 4.69 15.15
N SER A 275 -14.72 3.59 15.23
CA SER A 275 -13.69 3.45 16.26
C SER A 275 -12.52 4.42 16.04
N HIS A 276 -12.22 4.77 14.78
CA HIS A 276 -11.19 5.77 14.44
C HIS A 276 -11.73 7.21 14.44
N TYR A 277 -13.04 7.40 14.26
CA TYR A 277 -13.66 8.71 14.04
C TYR A 277 -13.41 9.74 15.17
N ASN A 278 -13.38 9.30 16.42
CA ASN A 278 -13.24 10.18 17.58
C ASN A 278 -11.80 10.67 17.81
N THR A 279 -10.79 9.94 17.34
CA THR A 279 -9.37 10.32 17.40
C THR A 279 -8.86 10.84 16.06
N ARG A 280 -9.65 10.64 15.00
CA ARG A 280 -9.34 10.91 13.60
C ARG A 280 -8.06 10.23 13.10
N THR A 281 -7.63 9.16 13.77
CA THR A 281 -6.56 8.27 13.28
C THR A 281 -6.96 7.68 11.93
N PRO A 282 -6.03 7.39 11.01
CA PRO A 282 -6.38 6.88 9.69
C PRO A 282 -7.16 5.56 9.79
N PHE A 283 -8.22 5.40 9.00
CA PHE A 283 -8.99 4.17 8.91
C PHE A 283 -8.64 3.42 7.61
N GLY A 284 -7.98 2.27 7.73
CA GLY A 284 -7.58 1.45 6.59
C GLY A 284 -8.66 0.49 6.12
N ILE A 285 -8.86 0.41 4.80
CA ILE A 285 -9.62 -0.63 4.11
C ILE A 285 -8.66 -1.26 3.10
N TYR A 286 -8.16 -2.44 3.42
CA TYR A 286 -7.19 -3.17 2.60
C TYR A 286 -7.85 -4.47 2.15
N THR A 287 -7.81 -4.76 0.84
CA THR A 287 -8.57 -5.91 0.31
C THR A 287 -8.12 -6.32 -1.09
N HIS A 288 -8.67 -7.42 -1.58
CA HIS A 288 -8.54 -7.88 -2.95
C HIS A 288 -9.86 -7.66 -3.71
N HIS A 289 -9.79 -7.33 -5.00
CA HIS A 289 -11.00 -7.21 -5.82
C HIS A 289 -11.83 -8.50 -5.85
N SER A 290 -11.19 -9.67 -5.75
CA SER A 290 -11.86 -10.98 -5.78
C SER A 290 -12.98 -11.10 -4.73
N TRP A 291 -12.84 -10.44 -3.57
CA TRP A 291 -13.87 -10.41 -2.54
C TRP A 291 -15.17 -9.78 -3.03
N PHE A 292 -15.06 -8.81 -3.94
CA PHE A 292 -16.16 -8.11 -4.57
C PHE A 292 -16.68 -8.82 -5.84
N TYR A 293 -16.30 -10.05 -6.17
CA TYR A 293 -17.05 -10.79 -7.21
C TYR A 293 -18.53 -11.00 -6.83
N ASN A 294 -18.83 -10.95 -5.53
CA ASN A 294 -20.18 -10.95 -5.00
C ASN A 294 -20.77 -9.52 -4.97
N GLU A 295 -21.93 -9.31 -5.61
CA GLU A 295 -22.60 -8.00 -5.68
C GLU A 295 -23.11 -7.51 -4.31
N THR A 296 -23.52 -8.41 -3.41
CA THR A 296 -23.95 -8.04 -2.04
C THR A 296 -22.84 -7.31 -1.28
N ARG A 297 -21.60 -7.78 -1.42
CA ARG A 297 -20.42 -7.13 -0.83
C ARG A 297 -20.15 -5.77 -1.47
N LYS A 298 -20.33 -5.64 -2.79
CA LYS A 298 -20.25 -4.33 -3.47
C LYS A 298 -21.31 -3.38 -2.93
N ASP A 299 -22.55 -3.84 -2.76
CA ASP A 299 -23.65 -3.04 -2.24
C ASP A 299 -23.40 -2.56 -0.81
N GLY A 300 -22.80 -3.40 0.04
CA GLY A 300 -22.38 -2.98 1.38
C GLY A 300 -21.28 -1.91 1.36
N LEU A 301 -20.28 -2.07 0.50
CA LEU A 301 -19.25 -1.04 0.28
C LEU A 301 -19.85 0.27 -0.27
N ARG A 302 -20.78 0.18 -1.24
CA ARG A 302 -21.46 1.36 -1.81
C ARG A 302 -22.20 2.14 -0.71
N GLN A 303 -22.95 1.43 0.14
CA GLN A 303 -23.63 2.02 1.30
C GLN A 303 -22.65 2.69 2.25
N PHE A 304 -21.52 2.05 2.55
CA PHE A 304 -20.48 2.64 3.40
C PHE A 304 -19.89 3.91 2.78
N LEU A 305 -19.53 3.88 1.51
CA LEU A 305 -18.99 5.06 0.81
C LEU A 305 -20.02 6.19 0.66
N ASP A 306 -21.32 5.87 0.57
CA ASP A 306 -22.39 6.87 0.60
C ASP A 306 -22.58 7.44 2.01
N TYR A 307 -22.45 6.62 3.05
CA TYR A 307 -22.46 7.06 4.44
C TYR A 307 -21.34 8.06 4.75
N LEU A 308 -20.14 7.89 4.18
CA LEU A 308 -19.03 8.83 4.35
C LEU A 308 -19.35 10.25 3.86
N LYS A 309 -20.26 10.42 2.89
CA LYS A 309 -20.66 11.73 2.36
C LYS A 309 -21.33 12.64 3.40
N ALA A 310 -21.86 12.07 4.48
CA ALA A 310 -22.44 12.84 5.58
C ALA A 310 -21.38 13.59 6.42
N PHE A 311 -20.08 13.33 6.20
CA PHE A 311 -18.99 13.86 7.01
C PHE A 311 -18.08 14.78 6.19
N PRO A 312 -18.21 16.12 6.30
CA PRO A 312 -17.47 17.07 5.46
C PRO A 312 -15.96 17.15 5.76
N HIS A 313 -15.48 16.44 6.79
CA HIS A 313 -14.07 16.35 7.16
C HIS A 313 -13.45 14.99 6.87
N VAL A 314 -14.18 14.09 6.20
CA VAL A 314 -13.70 12.75 5.85
C VAL A 314 -13.24 12.74 4.40
N TYR A 315 -12.04 12.17 4.17
CA TYR A 315 -11.42 12.08 2.85
C TYR A 315 -11.00 10.64 2.59
N VAL A 316 -11.40 10.08 1.46
CA VAL A 316 -10.90 8.80 0.94
C VAL A 316 -9.65 9.09 0.11
N VAL A 317 -8.51 8.56 0.56
CA VAL A 317 -7.17 8.96 0.09
C VAL A 317 -6.27 7.77 -0.20
N SER A 318 -5.24 8.01 -1.01
CA SER A 318 -4.12 7.09 -1.18
C SER A 318 -3.20 7.08 0.06
N VAL A 319 -2.33 6.06 0.17
CA VAL A 319 -1.34 6.00 1.26
C VAL A 319 -0.35 7.17 1.13
N ARG A 320 0.06 7.53 -0.10
CA ARG A 320 0.88 8.72 -0.37
C ARG A 320 0.24 10.00 0.16
N GLN A 321 -1.05 10.23 -0.13
CA GLN A 321 -1.75 11.43 0.38
C GLN A 321 -1.78 11.47 1.91
N LEU A 322 -2.00 10.32 2.56
CA LEU A 322 -1.90 10.22 4.01
C LEU A 322 -0.49 10.61 4.50
N LEU A 323 0.56 10.04 3.91
CA LEU A 323 1.94 10.32 4.30
C LEU A 323 2.34 11.78 4.04
N ASP A 324 1.91 12.37 2.93
CA ASP A 324 2.12 13.79 2.64
C ASP A 324 1.54 14.67 3.75
N TRP A 325 0.33 14.33 4.25
CA TRP A 325 -0.26 15.05 5.37
C TRP A 325 0.47 14.78 6.69
N VAL A 326 0.84 13.53 6.98
CA VAL A 326 1.57 13.18 8.21
C VAL A 326 2.91 13.89 8.30
N ARG A 327 3.62 14.04 7.17
CA ARG A 327 4.89 14.78 7.05
C ARG A 327 4.74 16.27 7.33
N SER A 328 3.60 16.86 7.00
CA SER A 328 3.37 18.29 7.11
C SER A 328 1.92 18.56 7.51
N PRO A 329 1.56 18.22 8.76
CA PRO A 329 0.18 18.20 9.20
C PRO A 329 -0.37 19.62 9.24
N VAL A 330 -1.43 19.84 8.48
CA VAL A 330 -2.18 21.09 8.47
C VAL A 330 -3.61 20.85 8.97
N PRO A 331 -4.24 21.83 9.64
CA PRO A 331 -5.66 21.78 9.94
C PRO A 331 -6.50 21.56 8.68
N LEU A 332 -7.67 20.94 8.82
CA LEU A 332 -8.64 20.71 7.75
C LEU A 332 -8.94 21.97 6.92
N SER A 333 -9.01 23.13 7.57
CA SER A 333 -9.24 24.43 6.91
C SER A 333 -8.12 24.83 5.93
N GLN A 334 -6.95 24.22 6.05
CA GLN A 334 -5.77 24.46 5.21
C GLN A 334 -5.42 23.27 4.31
N LEU A 335 -6.19 22.18 4.34
CA LEU A 335 -5.89 20.98 3.55
C LEU A 335 -5.78 21.26 2.05
N GLY A 336 -6.60 22.17 1.52
CA GLY A 336 -6.55 22.59 0.10
C GLY A 336 -5.27 23.35 -0.30
N THR A 337 -4.44 23.75 0.65
CA THR A 337 -3.12 24.35 0.36
C THR A 337 -2.06 23.31 -0.01
N MET A 338 -2.28 22.04 0.35
CA MET A 338 -1.39 20.94 0.02
C MET A 338 -1.60 20.51 -1.43
N SER A 339 -0.51 20.46 -2.21
CA SER A 339 -0.56 20.07 -3.63
C SER A 339 -1.14 18.68 -3.85
N SER A 340 -0.91 17.75 -2.91
CA SER A 340 -1.43 16.37 -2.98
C SER A 340 -2.94 16.27 -2.74
N PHE A 341 -3.59 17.32 -2.22
CA PHE A 341 -5.03 17.38 -1.97
C PHE A 341 -5.77 18.33 -2.92
N GLN A 342 -5.05 18.94 -3.86
CA GLN A 342 -5.66 19.72 -4.94
C GLN A 342 -6.09 18.79 -6.06
N CYS A 343 -7.21 19.11 -6.72
CA CYS A 343 -7.74 18.23 -7.74
C CYS A 343 -6.75 18.13 -8.90
N GLY A 344 -6.21 16.93 -9.09
CA GLY A 344 -5.42 16.62 -10.26
C GLY A 344 -6.29 16.67 -11.53
N GLN A 345 -5.67 17.04 -12.65
CA GLN A 345 -6.24 16.69 -13.95
C GLN A 345 -5.81 15.27 -14.31
N THR A 346 -6.69 14.53 -14.99
CA THR A 346 -6.31 13.27 -15.63
C THR A 346 -5.08 13.51 -16.49
N LEU A 347 -4.01 12.78 -16.21
CA LEU A 347 -2.76 12.90 -16.95
C LEU A 347 -2.98 12.48 -18.41
N ALA A 348 -2.23 13.07 -19.32
CA ALA A 348 -2.33 12.75 -20.74
C ALA A 348 -1.90 11.31 -21.06
N ASP A 349 -2.54 10.76 -22.09
CA ASP A 349 -2.05 9.81 -23.11
C ASP A 349 -0.60 9.29 -23.13
N ASN A 350 0.03 8.74 -22.09
CA ASN A 350 1.43 8.27 -22.20
C ASN A 350 1.60 6.77 -22.53
N CYS A 351 0.51 6.07 -22.83
CA CYS A 351 0.45 4.68 -23.27
C CYS A 351 -0.20 4.54 -24.67
N PRO A 352 0.30 5.23 -25.71
CA PRO A 352 -0.32 5.21 -27.04
C PRO A 352 -0.19 3.86 -27.75
N ASP A 353 0.94 3.18 -27.54
CA ASP A 353 1.25 1.89 -28.17
C ASP A 353 0.86 0.75 -27.24
N LYS A 354 -0.39 0.32 -27.32
CA LYS A 354 -0.89 -0.82 -26.54
C LYS A 354 -0.64 -2.10 -27.30
N LYS A 355 0.19 -2.98 -26.75
CA LYS A 355 0.48 -4.29 -27.34
C LYS A 355 0.04 -5.40 -26.40
N ASN A 356 -0.67 -6.39 -26.96
CA ASN A 356 -0.97 -7.65 -26.27
C ASN A 356 0.09 -8.69 -26.68
N CYS A 357 0.98 -9.02 -25.76
CA CYS A 357 2.11 -9.92 -25.98
C CYS A 357 1.74 -11.32 -25.55
N GLN A 358 1.75 -12.25 -26.50
CA GLN A 358 1.51 -13.67 -26.26
C GLN A 358 2.84 -14.37 -26.04
N TYR A 359 2.94 -15.13 -24.96
CA TYR A 359 4.10 -15.95 -24.63
C TYR A 359 3.69 -17.41 -24.52
N ASN A 360 4.30 -18.22 -25.36
CA ASN A 360 4.09 -19.66 -25.43
C ASN A 360 5.43 -20.32 -25.05
N ALA A 361 5.40 -21.17 -24.01
CA ALA A 361 6.49 -21.87 -23.31
C ALA A 361 7.90 -21.99 -23.96
N PRO A 362 8.98 -22.10 -23.16
CA PRO A 362 9.00 -22.24 -21.69
C PRO A 362 8.74 -20.93 -20.94
N LEU A 363 8.00 -21.04 -19.82
CA LEU A 363 7.64 -19.94 -18.92
C LEU A 363 8.22 -20.20 -17.53
N PRO A 364 8.57 -19.15 -16.76
CA PRO A 364 9.07 -19.27 -15.38
C PRO A 364 7.96 -19.54 -14.35
N ILE A 365 6.74 -19.74 -14.83
CA ILE A 365 5.51 -19.99 -14.09
C ILE A 365 4.85 -21.24 -14.65
N SER A 366 3.93 -21.84 -13.89
CA SER A 366 3.29 -23.11 -14.24
C SER A 366 2.34 -23.05 -15.43
N ASN A 367 2.05 -21.85 -15.95
CA ASN A 367 1.14 -21.65 -17.08
C ASN A 367 1.76 -22.16 -18.39
N SER A 368 0.93 -22.64 -19.31
CA SER A 368 1.37 -23.03 -20.66
C SER A 368 1.42 -21.85 -21.63
N GLU A 369 0.64 -20.81 -21.35
CA GLU A 369 0.52 -19.60 -22.15
C GLU A 369 0.18 -18.42 -21.23
N ILE A 370 0.72 -17.25 -21.53
CA ILE A 370 0.35 -16.00 -20.86
C ILE A 370 0.27 -14.83 -21.84
N TYR A 371 -0.67 -13.93 -21.58
CA TYR A 371 -0.84 -12.69 -22.31
C TYR A 371 -0.47 -11.52 -21.40
N MET A 372 0.48 -10.70 -21.83
CA MET A 372 0.88 -9.49 -21.13
C MET A 372 0.57 -8.28 -21.99
N LYS A 373 -0.31 -7.40 -21.51
CA LYS A 373 -0.60 -6.14 -22.20
C LYS A 373 0.29 -5.04 -21.65
N ILE A 374 0.95 -4.32 -22.55
CA ILE A 374 1.98 -3.33 -22.22
C ILE A 374 1.79 -2.03 -23.01
N CYS A 375 2.31 -0.95 -22.45
CA CYS A 375 2.38 0.39 -23.04
C CYS A 375 3.63 0.59 -23.93
N ASN A 376 4.05 -0.46 -24.65
CA ASN A 376 5.19 -0.45 -25.55
C ASN A 376 4.81 -0.98 -26.93
N SER A 377 5.45 -0.44 -27.96
CA SER A 377 5.33 -0.89 -29.35
C SER A 377 5.78 -2.36 -29.56
N ASN A 378 6.79 -2.81 -28.83
CA ASN A 378 7.43 -4.12 -29.01
C ASN A 378 7.25 -5.00 -27.79
N CYS A 379 6.87 -6.26 -28.03
CA CYS A 379 6.87 -7.29 -26.99
C CYS A 379 8.30 -7.71 -26.68
N PRO A 380 8.65 -7.84 -25.38
CA PRO A 380 9.82 -8.61 -24.96
C PRO A 380 9.85 -9.98 -25.65
N PRO A 381 11.04 -10.53 -25.98
CA PRO A 381 11.12 -11.81 -26.68
C PRO A 381 10.68 -13.01 -25.82
N ASN A 382 10.85 -12.92 -24.50
CA ASN A 382 10.35 -13.88 -23.53
C ASN A 382 9.48 -13.18 -22.49
N TYR A 383 8.68 -13.92 -21.73
CA TYR A 383 7.86 -13.36 -20.67
C TYR A 383 8.76 -12.70 -19.63
N PRO A 384 8.64 -11.39 -19.35
CA PRO A 384 9.41 -10.78 -18.26
C PRO A 384 9.13 -11.49 -16.94
N TYR A 385 10.15 -11.62 -16.09
CA TYR A 385 9.97 -12.21 -14.76
C TYR A 385 11.16 -11.85 -13.85
N LEU A 386 11.17 -12.40 -12.64
CA LEU A 386 12.28 -12.25 -11.70
C LEU A 386 13.60 -12.68 -12.36
N ASP A 387 14.62 -11.84 -12.24
CA ASP A 387 15.96 -11.91 -12.83
C ASP A 387 16.01 -11.86 -14.37
N ASN A 388 14.89 -11.48 -15.02
CA ASN A 388 14.74 -11.33 -16.47
C ASN A 388 13.70 -10.24 -16.82
N VAL A 389 13.84 -9.05 -16.22
CA VAL A 389 12.88 -7.92 -16.33
C VAL A 389 12.60 -7.46 -17.75
N ASP A 390 13.54 -7.62 -18.66
CA ASP A 390 13.42 -7.20 -20.06
C ASP A 390 13.00 -8.33 -20.99
N GLY A 391 12.82 -9.55 -20.45
CA GLY A 391 12.51 -10.76 -21.20
C GLY A 391 13.60 -11.17 -22.19
N SER A 392 14.85 -10.70 -22.04
CA SER A 392 15.93 -10.92 -23.02
C SER A 392 16.43 -12.36 -23.07
N LYS A 393 16.32 -13.10 -21.97
CA LYS A 393 16.81 -14.48 -21.86
C LYS A 393 15.67 -15.49 -22.03
N PRO A 394 15.86 -16.57 -22.82
CA PRO A 394 14.90 -17.67 -22.86
C PRO A 394 14.90 -18.44 -21.54
N TYR A 395 13.74 -18.97 -21.18
CA TYR A 395 13.62 -19.95 -20.10
C TYR A 395 14.05 -21.33 -20.61
N SER A 396 14.51 -22.17 -19.70
CA SER A 396 14.95 -23.54 -20.00
C SER A 396 13.82 -24.55 -19.83
#